data_AF-A0A2D5SAC1-F1
#
_entry.id   AF-A0A2D5SAC1-F1
#
_cell.length_a   1.000
_cell.length_b   1.000
_cell.length_c   1.000
_cell.angle_alpha   90.00
_cell.angle_beta   90.00
_cell.angle_gamma   90.00
#
_symmetry.space_group_name_H-M   'P 1'
#
loop_
_entity.id
_entity.type
_entity.pdbx_description
1 polymer ?
#
loop_
_entity_poly.entity_id
_entity_poly.type
_entity_poly.pdbx_seq_one_letter_code
_entity_poly.pdbx_strand_id
1 'polypeptide(L)'
;MVLYPHVGFYVARLEDGLRIAEKVDRENVGTAFNLCHFLKLDDASKLEAALQRAMPHLFLVSINGADQGDTKRMGWDRLIQTLDRGDFPMDELLKTLKRFGYDGPIGLQCYAVKGDIRDNLRRSMVAWRKLTE
;
A
#
# COMPACT_ATOMS: atom_id res chain seq x y z
N MET A 1 5.43 10.70 -13.34
CA MET A 1 4.24 9.85 -13.60
C MET A 1 4.31 8.66 -12.68
N VAL A 2 3.20 8.28 -12.04
CA VAL A 2 3.13 7.08 -11.20
C VAL A 2 2.03 6.17 -11.72
N LEU A 3 2.38 4.94 -12.08
CA LEU A 3 1.42 3.89 -12.41
C LEU A 3 0.81 3.40 -11.10
N TYR A 4 -0.51 3.39 -11.00
CA TYR A 4 -1.22 3.05 -9.77
C TYR A 4 -1.89 1.68 -9.91
N PRO A 5 -1.32 0.61 -9.32
CA PRO A 5 -1.93 -0.71 -9.34
C PRO A 5 -3.33 -0.69 -8.72
N HIS A 6 -4.31 -1.22 -9.44
CA HIS A 6 -5.70 -1.28 -8.99
C HIS A 6 -6.39 -2.54 -9.49
N VAL A 7 -7.01 -3.28 -8.56
CA VAL A 7 -7.80 -4.49 -8.88
C VAL A 7 -8.84 -4.20 -9.95
N GLY A 8 -8.89 -5.04 -10.99
CA GLY A 8 -9.84 -4.91 -12.10
C GLY A 8 -9.39 -3.99 -13.24
N PHE A 9 -8.20 -3.40 -13.18
CA PHE A 9 -7.63 -2.56 -14.23
C PHE A 9 -6.46 -3.25 -14.93
N TYR A 10 -5.96 -2.65 -16.02
CA TYR A 10 -4.85 -3.20 -16.80
C TYR A 10 -3.53 -3.28 -16.01
N VAL A 11 -3.29 -2.32 -15.12
CA VAL A 11 -2.23 -2.37 -14.12
C VAL A 11 -2.87 -2.81 -12.82
N ALA A 12 -3.02 -4.12 -12.64
CA ALA A 12 -3.72 -4.67 -11.47
C ALA A 12 -2.77 -4.85 -10.28
N ARG A 13 -1.54 -5.30 -10.55
CA ARG A 13 -0.53 -5.61 -9.55
C ARG A 13 0.65 -4.64 -9.58
N LEU A 14 1.42 -4.63 -8.51
CA LEU A 14 2.70 -3.91 -8.44
C LEU A 14 3.63 -4.35 -9.59
N GLU A 15 3.70 -5.65 -9.86
CA GLU A 15 4.52 -6.24 -10.92
C GLU A 15 4.14 -5.75 -12.31
N ASP A 16 2.85 -5.47 -12.57
CA ASP A 16 2.41 -4.89 -13.84
C ASP A 16 2.96 -3.48 -14.03
N GLY A 17 2.90 -2.67 -12.96
CA GLY A 17 3.45 -1.32 -12.95
C GLY A 17 4.96 -1.32 -13.16
N LEU A 18 5.68 -2.19 -12.44
CA LEU A 18 7.12 -2.36 -12.60
C LEU A 18 7.51 -2.77 -14.01
N ARG A 19 6.85 -3.79 -14.57
CA ARG A 19 7.11 -4.25 -15.94
C ARG A 19 6.94 -3.14 -16.97
N ILE A 20 5.98 -2.23 -16.77
CA ILE A 20 5.77 -1.09 -17.66
C ILE A 20 6.86 -0.04 -17.44
N ALA A 21 7.17 0.33 -16.19
CA ALA A 21 8.21 1.30 -15.87
C ALA A 21 9.58 0.88 -16.43
N GLU A 22 9.96 -0.39 -16.24
CA GLU A 22 11.19 -0.98 -16.78
C GLU A 22 11.24 -0.93 -18.32
N LYS A 23 10.10 -1.16 -19.00
CA LYS A 23 10.04 -1.09 -20.47
C LYS A 23 10.07 0.34 -21.00
N VAL A 24 9.54 1.29 -20.24
CA VAL A 24 9.54 2.71 -20.61
C VAL A 24 10.91 3.32 -20.41
N ASP A 25 11.66 2.85 -19.40
CA ASP A 25 13.03 3.20 -19.07
C ASP A 25 13.25 4.73 -19.01
N ARG A 26 12.44 5.39 -18.17
CA ARG A 26 12.54 6.83 -17.92
C ARG A 26 12.50 7.12 -16.43
N GLU A 27 13.42 7.95 -15.98
CA GLU A 27 13.57 8.34 -14.56
C GLU A 27 12.30 8.97 -13.97
N ASN A 28 11.42 9.54 -14.79
CA ASN A 28 10.18 10.17 -14.33
C ASN A 28 8.94 9.25 -14.43
N VAL A 29 9.13 7.95 -14.66
CA VAL A 29 8.06 6.95 -14.72
C VAL A 29 8.34 5.84 -13.70
N GLY A 30 7.45 5.72 -12.71
CA GLY A 30 7.50 4.67 -11.69
C GLY A 30 6.13 4.09 -11.42
N THR A 31 6.04 3.31 -10.34
CA THR A 31 4.82 2.66 -9.88
C THR A 31 4.53 3.02 -8.41
N ALA A 32 3.29 2.79 -7.99
CA ALA A 32 2.89 2.82 -6.59
C ALA A 32 2.80 1.40 -6.02
N PHE A 33 3.02 1.25 -4.72
CA PHE A 33 2.52 0.12 -3.94
C PHE A 33 1.23 0.56 -3.25
N ASN A 34 0.15 -0.20 -3.42
CA ASN A 34 -1.11 0.04 -2.70
C ASN A 34 -1.46 -1.21 -1.89
N LEU A 35 -1.46 -1.07 -0.56
CA LEU A 35 -1.62 -2.17 0.38
C LEU A 35 -2.91 -2.96 0.13
N CYS A 36 -4.07 -2.30 0.00
CA CYS A 36 -5.34 -3.00 -0.09
C CYS A 36 -5.46 -3.82 -1.40
N HIS A 37 -4.91 -3.33 -2.51
CA HIS A 37 -4.89 -4.06 -3.77
C HIS A 37 -3.88 -5.20 -3.76
N PHE A 38 -2.70 -4.99 -3.15
CA PHE A 38 -1.72 -6.05 -2.94
C PHE A 38 -2.33 -7.20 -2.12
N LEU A 39 -2.96 -6.89 -0.98
CA LEU A 39 -3.63 -7.89 -0.15
C LEU A 39 -4.79 -8.58 -0.88
N LYS A 40 -5.47 -7.89 -1.81
CA LYS A 40 -6.59 -8.46 -2.56
C LYS A 40 -6.16 -9.46 -3.65
N LEU A 41 -4.99 -9.27 -4.28
CA LEU A 41 -4.54 -10.08 -5.42
C LEU A 41 -3.43 -11.06 -5.08
N ASP A 42 -2.51 -10.63 -4.23
CA ASP A 42 -1.24 -11.30 -3.99
C ASP A 42 -1.22 -11.97 -2.63
N ASP A 43 -0.14 -12.70 -2.38
CA ASP A 43 0.08 -13.38 -1.12
C ASP A 43 0.92 -12.46 -0.23
N ALA A 44 0.51 -12.28 1.03
CA ALA A 44 1.24 -11.45 1.99
C ALA A 44 2.69 -11.91 2.17
N SER A 45 2.98 -13.21 2.00
CA SER A 45 4.34 -13.75 2.03
C SER A 45 5.26 -13.21 0.93
N LYS A 46 4.71 -12.66 -0.15
CA LYS A 46 5.49 -12.06 -1.25
C LYS A 46 5.79 -10.59 -1.05
N LEU A 47 5.25 -9.96 -0.01
CA LEU A 47 5.32 -8.51 0.21
C LEU A 47 6.75 -7.99 0.22
N GLU A 48 7.63 -8.65 0.98
CA GLU A 48 9.03 -8.21 1.10
C GLU A 48 9.77 -8.28 -0.25
N ALA A 49 9.66 -9.41 -0.95
CA ALA A 49 10.30 -9.60 -2.26
C ALA A 49 9.75 -8.63 -3.31
N ALA A 50 8.43 -8.37 -3.30
CA ALA A 50 7.79 -7.44 -4.22
C ALA A 50 8.27 -6.01 -3.98
N LEU A 51 8.34 -5.57 -2.71
CA LEU A 51 8.86 -4.25 -2.35
C LEU A 51 10.33 -4.10 -2.72
N GLN A 52 11.17 -5.09 -2.40
CA GLN A 52 12.60 -5.05 -2.72
C GLN A 52 12.83 -4.87 -4.22
N ARG A 53 12.12 -5.64 -5.06
CA ARG A 53 12.18 -5.51 -6.52
C ARG A 53 11.70 -4.13 -6.99
N ALA A 54 10.70 -3.57 -6.32
CA ALA A 54 10.09 -2.32 -6.73
C ALA A 54 10.93 -1.08 -6.45
N MET A 55 11.87 -1.13 -5.50
CA MET A 55 12.57 0.06 -4.98
C MET A 55 13.07 1.05 -6.04
N PRO A 56 13.74 0.62 -7.14
CA PRO A 56 14.23 1.57 -8.16
C PRO A 56 13.14 2.38 -8.86
N HIS A 57 11.89 1.90 -8.82
CA HIS A 57 10.73 2.50 -9.51
C HIS A 57 9.56 2.76 -8.57
N LEU A 58 9.71 2.57 -7.24
CA LEU A 58 8.63 2.74 -6.28
C LEU A 58 8.54 4.22 -5.89
N PHE A 59 7.57 4.94 -6.46
CA PHE A 59 7.45 6.40 -6.27
C PHE A 59 6.41 6.79 -5.23
N LEU A 60 5.51 5.88 -4.86
CA LEU A 60 4.44 6.15 -3.91
C LEU A 60 4.07 4.87 -3.17
N VAL A 61 3.85 4.99 -1.87
CA VAL A 61 3.25 3.93 -1.06
C VAL A 61 1.91 4.43 -0.55
N SER A 62 0.85 3.64 -0.72
CA SER A 62 -0.49 3.92 -0.22
C SER A 62 -0.87 2.85 0.81
N ILE A 63 -1.15 3.28 2.03
CA ILE A 63 -1.48 2.42 3.18
C ILE A 63 -2.86 2.76 3.74
N ASN A 64 -3.41 1.84 4.52
CA ASN A 64 -4.64 1.97 5.29
C ASN A 64 -4.68 0.88 6.36
N GLY A 65 -5.63 0.95 7.30
CA GLY A 65 -5.90 -0.18 8.18
C GLY A 65 -6.48 -1.34 7.38
N ALA A 66 -6.06 -2.57 7.66
CA ALA A 66 -6.51 -3.77 6.96
C ALA A 66 -6.42 -4.98 7.88
N ASP A 67 -7.25 -5.98 7.60
CA ASP A 67 -7.15 -7.28 8.25
C ASP A 67 -6.24 -8.23 7.47
N GLN A 68 -5.62 -9.17 8.17
CA GLN A 68 -4.81 -10.24 7.59
C GLN A 68 -5.60 -11.57 7.47
N GLY A 69 -5.00 -12.59 6.84
CA GLY A 69 -5.62 -13.91 6.64
C GLY A 69 -5.98 -14.18 5.18
N ASP A 70 -7.15 -14.76 4.89
CA ASP A 70 -7.64 -14.99 3.51
C ASP A 70 -8.18 -13.69 2.89
N THR A 71 -7.29 -12.70 2.74
CA THR A 71 -7.57 -11.35 2.27
C THR A 71 -8.19 -11.31 0.87
N LYS A 72 -7.92 -12.32 0.03
CA LYS A 72 -8.49 -12.44 -1.32
C LYS A 72 -10.01 -12.58 -1.29
N ARG A 73 -10.54 -13.28 -0.28
CA ARG A 73 -11.99 -13.43 -0.06
C ARG A 73 -12.63 -12.29 0.72
N MET A 74 -11.85 -11.43 1.35
CA MET A 74 -12.38 -10.33 2.17
C MET A 74 -13.04 -9.23 1.32
N GLY A 75 -14.05 -8.60 1.91
CA GLY A 75 -14.64 -7.36 1.41
C GLY A 75 -13.72 -6.17 1.59
N TRP A 76 -13.96 -5.10 0.82
CA TRP A 76 -13.17 -3.87 0.89
C TRP A 76 -13.25 -3.18 2.25
N ASP A 77 -14.34 -3.35 3.00
CA ASP A 77 -14.52 -2.82 4.35
C ASP A 77 -13.56 -3.45 5.38
N ARG A 78 -13.04 -4.65 5.10
CA ARG A 78 -12.00 -5.31 5.90
C ARG A 78 -10.59 -4.94 5.43
N LEU A 79 -10.43 -4.64 4.14
CA LEU A 79 -9.14 -4.32 3.52
C LEU A 79 -8.84 -2.82 3.44
N ILE A 80 -9.82 -1.96 3.69
CA ILE A 80 -9.73 -0.49 3.67
C ILE A 80 -10.44 0.06 4.91
N GLN A 81 -9.67 0.27 5.96
CA GLN A 81 -10.10 0.81 7.25
C GLN A 81 -9.26 2.04 7.61
N THR A 82 -9.67 2.78 8.64
CA THR A 82 -8.80 3.80 9.25
C THR A 82 -7.52 3.14 9.78
N LEU A 83 -6.40 3.87 9.78
CA LEU A 83 -5.07 3.29 10.06
C LEU A 83 -4.94 2.70 11.47
N ASP A 84 -5.82 3.07 12.41
CA ASP A 84 -5.89 2.53 13.76
C ASP A 84 -6.66 1.19 13.86
N ARG A 85 -7.11 0.62 12.74
CA ARG A 85 -7.92 -0.60 12.70
C ARG A 85 -7.30 -1.70 11.84
N GLY A 86 -7.78 -2.91 12.13
CA GLY A 86 -7.32 -4.16 11.55
C GLY A 86 -6.07 -4.70 12.24
N ASP A 87 -5.67 -5.89 11.80
CA ASP A 87 -4.60 -6.67 12.42
C ASP A 87 -3.43 -6.96 11.47
N PHE A 88 -3.42 -6.37 10.27
CA PHE A 88 -2.25 -6.40 9.40
C PHE A 88 -1.03 -5.75 10.10
N PRO A 89 0.17 -6.38 10.06
CA PRO A 89 1.37 -5.89 10.73
C PRO A 89 1.97 -4.67 10.01
N MET A 90 1.34 -3.51 10.21
CA MET A 90 1.70 -2.25 9.56
C MET A 90 3.10 -1.78 9.93
N ASP A 91 3.53 -2.02 11.17
CA ASP A 91 4.86 -1.68 11.64
C ASP A 91 5.94 -2.47 10.88
N GLU A 92 5.72 -3.76 10.60
CA GLU A 92 6.64 -4.58 9.81
C GLU A 92 6.72 -4.13 8.35
N LEU A 93 5.61 -3.68 7.75
CA LEU A 93 5.61 -3.06 6.42
C LEU A 93 6.49 -1.80 6.42
N LEU A 94 6.28 -0.89 7.37
CA LEU A 94 7.05 0.37 7.45
C LEU A 94 8.53 0.13 7.75
N LYS A 95 8.86 -0.80 8.65
CA LYS A 95 10.24 -1.24 8.92
C LYS A 95 10.89 -1.81 7.66
N THR A 96 10.15 -2.59 6.87
CA THR A 96 10.64 -3.18 5.61
C THR A 96 10.93 -2.09 4.56
N LEU A 97 10.02 -1.14 4.37
CA LEU A 97 10.24 0.03 3.50
C LEU A 97 11.49 0.81 3.92
N LYS A 98 11.63 1.10 5.23
CA LYS A 98 12.80 1.78 5.78
C LYS A 98 14.09 0.99 5.58
N ARG A 99 14.07 -0.33 5.80
CA ARG A 99 15.22 -1.23 5.59
C ARG A 99 15.69 -1.23 4.13
N PHE A 100 14.76 -1.12 3.19
CA PHE A 100 15.06 -1.02 1.77
C PHE A 100 15.40 0.40 1.29
N GLY A 101 15.42 1.38 2.19
CA GLY A 101 15.82 2.75 1.88
C GLY A 101 14.74 3.57 1.17
N TYR A 102 13.46 3.18 1.28
CA TYR A 102 12.37 3.97 0.72
C TYR A 102 12.27 5.34 1.42
N ASP A 103 12.37 6.41 0.63
CA ASP A 103 12.30 7.81 1.07
C ASP A 103 11.14 8.59 0.44
N GLY A 104 10.32 7.90 -0.37
CA GLY A 104 9.18 8.49 -1.06
C GLY A 104 7.95 8.75 -0.17
N PRO A 105 6.91 9.39 -0.73
CA PRO A 105 5.69 9.71 0.00
C PRO A 105 4.90 8.45 0.40
N ILE A 106 4.41 8.46 1.64
CA ILE A 106 3.43 7.48 2.15
C ILE A 106 2.09 8.18 2.32
N GLY A 107 1.07 7.73 1.58
CA GLY A 107 -0.28 8.29 1.58
C GLY A 107 -1.30 7.38 2.27
N LEU A 108 -2.33 7.98 2.87
CA LEU A 108 -3.46 7.26 3.46
C LEU A 108 -4.57 7.02 2.43
N GLN A 109 -4.97 5.78 2.24
CA GLN A 109 -6.14 5.38 1.45
C GLN A 109 -7.40 5.45 2.33
N CYS A 110 -8.41 6.18 1.86
CA CYS A 110 -9.64 6.46 2.61
C CYS A 110 -10.92 6.05 1.85
N TYR A 111 -10.79 5.30 0.75
CA TYR A 111 -11.93 4.95 -0.09
C TYR A 111 -13.04 4.23 0.68
N ALA A 112 -14.26 4.77 0.59
CA ALA A 112 -15.48 4.21 1.18
C ALA A 112 -15.42 3.92 2.70
N VAL A 113 -14.46 4.51 3.43
CA VAL A 113 -14.40 4.40 4.89
C VAL A 113 -15.59 5.15 5.49
N LYS A 114 -16.46 4.42 6.18
CA LYS A 114 -17.69 4.96 6.79
C LYS A 114 -17.38 5.82 8.04
N GLY A 115 -18.34 6.63 8.45
CA GLY A 115 -18.27 7.47 9.64
C GLY A 115 -17.86 8.91 9.35
N ASP A 116 -17.61 9.67 10.41
CA ASP A 116 -17.21 11.07 10.29
C ASP A 116 -15.77 11.21 9.77
N ILE A 117 -15.58 12.07 8.77
CA ILE A 117 -14.32 12.25 8.06
C ILE A 117 -13.23 12.83 8.98
N ARG A 118 -13.60 13.78 9.84
CA ARG A 118 -12.65 14.44 10.76
C ARG A 118 -12.17 13.44 11.80
N ASP A 119 -13.07 12.64 12.36
CA ASP A 119 -12.70 11.58 13.31
C ASP A 119 -11.86 10.48 12.67
N ASN A 120 -12.19 10.06 11.45
CA ASN A 120 -11.40 9.06 10.72
C ASN A 120 -9.96 9.53 10.46
N LEU A 121 -9.79 10.80 10.05
CA LEU A 121 -8.47 11.40 9.88
C LEU A 121 -7.75 11.51 11.22
N ARG A 122 -8.41 12.03 12.27
CA ARG A 122 -7.82 12.18 13.60
C ARG A 122 -7.30 10.85 14.13
N ARG A 123 -8.09 9.78 14.04
CA ARG A 123 -7.72 8.44 14.48
C ARG A 123 -6.55 7.87 13.67
N SER A 124 -6.60 8.02 12.35
CA SER A 124 -5.52 7.54 11.47
C SER A 124 -4.20 8.29 11.73
N MET A 125 -4.25 9.60 12.00
CA MET A 125 -3.07 10.38 12.36
C MET A 125 -2.49 10.01 13.73
N VAL A 126 -3.33 9.64 14.70
CA VAL A 126 -2.86 9.11 15.99
C VAL A 126 -2.14 7.78 15.79
N ALA A 127 -2.67 6.88 14.96
CA ALA A 127 -1.99 5.64 14.62
C ALA A 127 -0.68 5.87 13.85
N TRP A 128 -0.70 6.77 12.86
CA TRP A 128 0.49 7.13 12.09
C TRP A 128 1.63 7.59 12.99
N ARG A 129 1.37 8.52 13.92
CA ARG A 129 2.39 9.01 14.86
C ARG A 129 3.01 7.88 15.67
N LYS A 130 2.20 6.97 16.21
CA LYS A 130 2.70 5.79 16.96
C LYS A 130 3.54 4.84 16.13
N LEU A 131 3.27 4.73 14.82
CA LEU A 131 4.00 3.87 13.90
C LEU A 131 5.33 4.48 13.44
N THR A 132 5.47 5.80 13.53
CA THR A 132 6.63 6.55 13.02
C THR A 132 7.48 7.23 14.09
N GLU A 133 7.05 7.22 15.35
CA GLU A 133 7.90 7.52 16.51
C GLU A 133 9.07 6.53 16.60
#